data_AF-A0AAE1T461-F1
#
_entry.id   AF-A0AAE1T461-F1
#
_cell.length_a   1.000
_cell.length_b   1.000
_cell.length_c   1.000
_cell.angle_alpha   90.00
_cell.angle_beta   90.00
_cell.angle_gamma   90.00
#
_symmetry.space_group_name_H-M   'P 1'
#
loop_
_entity.id
_entity.type
_entity.pdbx_description
1 polymer ?
#
loop_
_entity_poly.entity_id
_entity_poly.type
_entity_poly.pdbx_seq_one_letter_code
_entity_poly.pdbx_strand_id
1 'polypeptide(L)'
;MRYQMIEDKSVAEQTHEIINLEHALAHVEIKLPEKFLVMSIVDKFPESWENFGMTLKHHKGRLSLDDLMIAINIEKEHRNQTHKTPVECQPRASLIVENKK
;
A
#
# COMPACT_ATOMS: atom_id res chain seq x y z
N MET A 1 -0.25 21.75 0.40
CA MET A 1 -1.20 21.57 -0.73
C MET A 1 -2.41 20.79 -0.25
N ARG A 2 -3.65 21.22 -0.56
CA ARG A 2 -4.93 20.64 -0.09
C ARG A 2 -5.47 19.51 -0.99
N TYR A 3 -4.60 18.69 -1.56
CA TYR A 3 -5.01 17.50 -2.31
C TYR A 3 -4.89 16.26 -1.43
N GLN A 4 -5.79 15.30 -1.61
CA GLN A 4 -5.82 13.99 -0.97
C GLN A 4 -6.36 12.98 -1.99
N MET A 5 -5.82 11.76 -2.03
CA MET A 5 -6.40 10.69 -2.85
C MET A 5 -7.80 10.32 -2.34
N ILE A 6 -8.65 9.91 -3.27
CA ILE A 6 -10.05 9.58 -2.98
C ILE A 6 -10.16 8.09 -2.69
N GLU A 7 -10.95 7.73 -1.68
CA GLU A 7 -11.17 6.36 -1.19
C GLU A 7 -11.81 5.43 -2.24
N ASP A 8 -12.61 5.97 -3.15
CA ASP A 8 -13.37 5.21 -4.15
C ASP A 8 -12.58 4.88 -5.43
N LYS A 9 -11.32 5.34 -5.50
CA LYS A 9 -10.41 5.12 -6.64
C LYS A 9 -9.20 4.32 -6.21
N SER A 10 -8.59 3.59 -7.15
CA SER A 10 -7.39 2.83 -6.83
C SER A 10 -6.24 3.78 -6.46
N VAL A 11 -5.59 3.52 -5.32
CA VAL A 11 -4.35 4.22 -4.93
C VAL A 11 -3.26 4.03 -5.98
N ALA A 12 -3.20 2.86 -6.63
CA ALA A 12 -2.26 2.58 -7.72
C ALA A 12 -2.51 3.48 -8.94
N GLU A 13 -3.77 3.63 -9.37
CA GLU A 13 -4.13 4.47 -10.51
C GLU A 13 -3.84 5.95 -10.21
N GLN A 14 -4.26 6.45 -9.05
CA GLN A 14 -3.99 7.83 -8.63
C GLN A 14 -2.48 8.11 -8.47
N THR A 15 -1.70 7.12 -8.01
CA THR A 15 -0.23 7.24 -7.95
C THR A 15 0.38 7.35 -9.34
N HIS A 16 -0.09 6.53 -10.29
CA HIS A 16 0.36 6.58 -11.68
C HIS A 16 0.05 7.93 -12.34
N GLU A 17 -1.12 8.52 -12.07
CA GLU A 17 -1.45 9.87 -12.53
C GLU A 17 -0.47 10.93 -12.01
N ILE A 18 -0.08 10.87 -10.73
CA ILE A 18 0.89 11.79 -10.14
C ILE A 18 2.28 11.63 -10.79
N ILE A 19 2.71 10.39 -11.04
CA ILE A 19 3.99 10.12 -11.72
C ILE A 19 3.96 10.65 -13.15
N ASN A 20 2.85 10.50 -13.87
CA ASN A 20 2.70 11.06 -15.22
C ASN A 20 2.74 12.60 -15.22
N LEU A 21 2.20 13.25 -14.20
CA LEU A 21 2.35 14.70 -14.02
C LEU A 21 3.80 15.09 -13.77
N GLU A 22 4.54 14.34 -12.96
CA GLU A 22 5.97 14.59 -12.76
C GLU A 22 6.76 14.40 -14.06
N HIS A 23 6.46 13.37 -14.84
CA HIS A 23 7.07 13.19 -16.15
C HIS A 23 6.78 14.40 -17.07
N ALA A 24 5.55 14.92 -17.09
CA ALA A 24 5.23 16.11 -17.87
C ALA A 24 6.00 17.35 -17.38
N LEU A 25 6.21 17.51 -16.07
CA LEU A 25 7.07 18.56 -15.51
C LEU A 25 8.53 18.40 -15.92
N ALA A 26 9.04 17.17 -15.97
CA ALA A 26 10.40 16.90 -16.40
C ALA A 26 10.65 17.27 -17.87
N HIS A 27 9.62 17.19 -18.73
CA HIS A 27 9.71 17.65 -20.13
C HIS A 27 9.87 19.18 -20.26
N VAL A 28 9.43 19.95 -19.25
CA VAL A 28 9.66 21.40 -19.17
C VAL A 28 10.82 21.75 -18.22
N GLU A 29 11.74 20.80 -18.03
CA GLU A 29 12.97 20.91 -17.24
C GLU A 29 12.75 21.13 -15.72
N ILE A 30 11.54 20.90 -15.21
CA ILE A 30 11.25 20.91 -13.78
C ILE A 30 11.39 19.48 -13.25
N LYS A 31 12.55 19.16 -12.69
CA LYS A 31 12.82 17.85 -12.10
C LYS A 31 12.60 17.88 -10.59
N LEU A 32 11.73 17.02 -10.10
CA LEU A 32 11.52 16.86 -8.67
C LEU A 32 12.50 15.80 -8.12
N PRO A 33 13.09 16.02 -6.94
CA PRO A 33 13.86 14.96 -6.30
C PRO A 33 12.98 13.73 -6.06
N GLU A 34 13.43 12.55 -6.47
CA GLU A 34 12.65 11.30 -6.37
C GLU A 34 12.11 11.06 -4.94
N LYS A 35 12.95 11.28 -3.92
CA LYS A 35 12.55 11.17 -2.51
C LYS A 35 11.42 12.12 -2.14
N PHE A 36 11.43 13.34 -2.69
CA PHE A 36 10.34 14.29 -2.47
C PHE A 36 9.05 13.79 -3.09
N LEU A 37 9.10 13.25 -4.31
CA LEU A 37 7.91 12.72 -4.99
C LEU A 37 7.33 11.51 -4.24
N VAL A 38 8.17 10.55 -3.86
CA VAL A 38 7.78 9.38 -3.07
C VAL A 38 7.07 9.78 -1.79
N MET A 39 7.69 10.65 -0.98
CA MET A 39 7.10 11.10 0.29
C MET A 39 5.83 11.91 0.07
N SER A 40 5.79 12.74 -0.97
CA SER A 40 4.60 13.50 -1.33
C SER A 40 3.43 12.58 -1.69
N ILE A 41 3.66 11.52 -2.48
CA ILE A 41 2.63 10.53 -2.84
C ILE A 41 2.13 9.81 -1.59
N VAL A 42 3.03 9.36 -0.71
CA VAL A 42 2.66 8.67 0.53
C VAL A 42 1.82 9.58 1.44
N ASP A 43 2.15 10.87 1.53
CA ASP A 43 1.34 11.86 2.24
C ASP A 43 -0.03 12.12 1.61
N LYS A 44 -0.27 11.66 0.37
CA LYS A 44 -1.57 11.77 -0.32
C LYS A 44 -2.44 10.54 -0.18
N PHE A 45 -1.93 9.45 0.38
CA PHE A 45 -2.71 8.22 0.57
C PHE A 45 -3.97 8.47 1.39
N PRO A 46 -5.10 7.89 0.97
CA PRO A 46 -6.36 8.09 1.68
C PRO A 46 -6.29 7.51 3.10
N GLU A 47 -7.23 7.90 3.98
CA GLU A 47 -7.19 7.55 5.41
C GLU A 47 -7.18 6.04 5.62
N SER A 48 -7.90 5.28 4.78
CA SER A 48 -7.88 3.82 4.84
C SER A 48 -6.49 3.19 4.60
N TRP A 49 -5.54 3.93 4.04
CA TRP A 49 -4.15 3.49 3.77
C TRP A 49 -3.12 4.06 4.78
N GLU A 50 -3.55 4.75 5.84
CA GLU A 50 -2.66 5.43 6.79
C GLU A 50 -1.57 4.52 7.38
N ASN A 51 -1.95 3.34 7.87
CA ASN A 51 -1.00 2.38 8.46
C ASN A 51 0.08 1.92 7.48
N PHE A 52 -0.31 1.70 6.22
CA PHE A 52 0.64 1.36 5.16
C PHE A 52 1.55 2.56 4.85
N GLY A 53 0.99 3.77 4.75
CA GLY A 53 1.76 4.99 4.56
C GLY A 53 2.80 5.23 5.67
N MET A 54 2.43 5.02 6.93
CA MET A 54 3.35 5.10 8.08
C MET A 54 4.46 4.06 8.00
N THR A 55 4.14 2.85 7.54
CA THR A 55 5.14 1.79 7.33
C THR A 55 6.19 2.21 6.29
N LEU A 56 5.76 2.82 5.18
CA LEU A 56 6.66 3.35 4.15
C LEU A 56 7.53 4.50 4.67
N LYS A 57 6.96 5.41 5.47
CA LYS A 57 7.70 6.55 6.06
C LYS A 57 8.83 6.10 6.99
N HIS A 58 8.66 4.97 7.67
CA HIS A 58 9.66 4.41 8.60
C HIS A 58 10.64 3.43 7.92
N HIS A 59 10.50 3.20 6.61
CA HIS A 59 11.39 2.34 5.86
C HIS A 59 12.83 2.90 5.87
N LYS A 60 13.79 2.10 6.37
CA LYS A 60 15.19 2.52 6.54
C LYS A 60 16.01 2.49 5.25
N GLY A 61 15.53 1.85 4.19
CA GLY A 61 16.17 1.83 2.87
C GLY A 61 15.70 2.96 1.96
N ARG A 62 16.43 3.21 0.87
CA ARG A 62 15.96 4.08 -0.21
C ARG A 62 14.75 3.39 -0.88
N LEU A 63 13.64 4.12 -0.99
CA LEU A 63 12.45 3.70 -1.72
C LEU A 63 12.42 4.48 -3.03
N SER A 64 12.51 3.79 -4.17
CA SER A 64 12.31 4.38 -5.50
C SER A 64 10.82 4.50 -5.83
N LEU A 65 10.49 5.17 -6.94
CA LEU A 65 9.10 5.22 -7.43
C LEU A 65 8.60 3.85 -7.88
N ASP A 66 9.47 3.03 -8.48
CA ASP A 66 9.13 1.67 -8.89
C ASP A 66 8.86 0.78 -7.67
N ASP A 67 9.72 0.87 -6.65
CA ASP A 67 9.52 0.14 -5.39
C ASP A 67 8.20 0.54 -4.72
N LEU A 68 7.88 1.84 -4.72
CA LEU A 68 6.62 2.35 -4.20
C LEU A 68 5.42 1.76 -4.95
N MET A 69 5.46 1.73 -6.28
CA MET A 69 4.38 1.20 -7.09
C MET A 69 4.18 -0.30 -6.88
N ILE A 70 5.28 -1.06 -6.76
CA ILE A 70 5.23 -2.49 -6.42
C ILE A 70 4.60 -2.69 -5.04
N ALA A 71 5.03 -1.92 -4.04
CA ALA A 71 4.50 -2.01 -2.69
C ALA A 71 2.99 -1.70 -2.63
N ILE A 72 2.53 -0.68 -3.36
CA ILE A 72 1.11 -0.33 -3.46
C ILE A 72 0.30 -1.49 -4.06
N ASN A 73 0.80 -2.12 -5.13
CA ASN A 73 0.11 -3.25 -5.74
C ASN A 73 0.02 -4.47 -4.81
N ILE A 74 1.09 -4.77 -4.07
CA ILE A 74 1.09 -5.85 -3.06
C ILE A 74 0.05 -5.57 -1.98
N GLU A 75 0.02 -4.35 -1.44
CA GLU A 75 -0.93 -3.96 -0.39
C GLU A 75 -2.38 -3.99 -0.90
N LYS A 76 -2.62 -3.56 -2.14
CA LYS A 76 -3.93 -3.68 -2.80
C LYS A 76 -4.41 -5.13 -2.84
N GLU A 77 -3.55 -6.06 -3.27
CA GLU A 77 -3.90 -7.48 -3.34
C GLU A 77 -4.11 -8.09 -1.96
N HIS A 78 -3.30 -7.71 -0.97
CA HIS A 78 -3.46 -8.13 0.42
C HIS A 78 -4.82 -7.72 0.99
N ARG A 79 -5.24 -6.46 0.78
CA ARG A 79 -6.57 -5.96 1.17
C ARG A 79 -7.71 -6.68 0.47
N ASN A 80 -7.57 -6.98 -0.82
CA ASN A 80 -8.58 -7.72 -1.57
C ASN A 80 -8.78 -9.15 -1.04
N GLN A 81 -7.76 -9.76 -0.44
CA GLN A 81 -7.83 -11.10 0.12
C GLN A 81 -8.48 -11.11 1.51
N THR A 82 -8.20 -10.11 2.36
CA THR A 82 -8.81 -10.00 3.69
C THR A 82 -10.32 -9.73 3.63
N HIS A 83 -10.80 -9.04 2.58
CA HIS A 83 -12.23 -8.84 2.36
C HIS A 83 -12.97 -10.09 1.84
N LYS A 84 -12.27 -11.17 1.46
CA LYS A 84 -12.86 -12.38 0.85
C LYS A 84 -12.97 -13.59 1.80
N THR A 85 -12.54 -13.49 3.06
CA THR A 85 -12.58 -14.63 4.00
C THR A 85 -13.22 -14.27 5.34
N PRO A 86 -14.30 -14.94 5.76
CA PRO A 86 -14.54 -15.20 7.17
C PRO A 86 -13.50 -16.24 7.60
N VAL A 87 -12.48 -15.83 8.35
CA VAL A 87 -11.61 -16.79 9.03
C VAL A 87 -12.40 -17.38 10.19
N GLU A 88 -13.11 -18.47 9.94
CA GLU A 88 -13.60 -19.35 10.99
C GLU A 88 -12.40 -20.16 11.52
N CYS A 89 -11.75 -19.65 12.56
CA CYS A 89 -10.83 -20.44 13.37
C CYS A 89 -11.65 -21.46 14.18
N GLN A 90 -11.92 -22.63 13.61
CA GLN A 90 -12.40 -23.76 14.39
C GLN A 90 -11.31 -24.22 15.38
N PRO A 91 -11.61 -24.37 16.68
CA PRO A 91 -10.69 -24.97 17.63
C PRO A 91 -10.59 -26.47 17.36
N ARG A 92 -9.37 -26.97 17.07
CA ARG A 92 -9.11 -28.42 17.03
C ARG A 92 -9.14 -29.00 18.45
N ALA A 93 -10.33 -29.37 18.92
CA ALA A 93 -10.47 -30.35 19.98
C ALA A 93 -10.57 -31.74 19.35
N SER A 94 -9.68 -32.66 19.72
CA SER A 94 -9.89 -34.09 19.51
C SER A 94 -9.38 -34.83 20.74
N LEU A 95 -10.33 -35.23 21.59
CA LEU A 95 -10.13 -36.24 22.62
C LEU A 95 -10.23 -37.60 21.94
N ILE A 96 -9.19 -38.44 22.05
CA ILE A 96 -9.34 -39.88 21.88
C ILE A 96 -8.65 -40.56 23.07
N VAL A 97 -9.48 -41.13 23.93
CA VAL A 97 -9.13 -42.01 25.03
C VAL A 97 -8.59 -43.31 24.45
N GLU A 98 -7.35 -43.68 24.77
CA GLU A 98 -6.89 -45.06 24.63
C GLU A 98 -6.85 -45.74 26.00
N ASN A 99 -7.95 -46.42 26.32
CA ASN A 99 -7.97 -47.51 27.28
C ASN A 99 -7.36 -48.74 26.63
N LYS A 100 -6.29 -49.33 27.20
CA LYS A 100 -6.05 -50.76 27.07
C LYS A 100 -5.64 -51.41 28.39
N LYS A 101 -6.46 -52.41 28.68
CA LYS A 101 -6.49 -53.49 29.67
C LYS A 101 -5.15 -54.05 30.13
#